data_AF-A0A6L7X8H0-F1
#
_entry.id   AF-A0A6L7X8H0-F1
#
_cell.length_a   1.000
_cell.length_b   1.000
_cell.length_c   1.000
_cell.angle_alpha   90.00
_cell.angle_beta   90.00
_cell.angle_gamma   90.00
#
_symmetry.space_group_name_H-M   'P 1'
#
loop_
_entity.id
_entity.type
_entity.pdbx_description
1 polymer ?
#
loop_
_entity_poly.entity_id
_entity_poly.type
_entity_poly.pdbx_seq_one_letter_code
_entity_poly.pdbx_strand_id
1 'polypeptide(L)'
;MDINMTLLGQTVTFIVFVWFCYKFIWPFLIEAMRERQKTIAEGLAAGEEAERSRESAREEVADRLKDAQAEAQRIVDQARSQAAQMVEQARQDARDEGDRLKEAANAEIEQEFNRARETLRGEVAALAVQGAQRILEADIDRDRHGELLNRLAAEL
;
A
#
# COMPACT_ATOMS: atom_id res chain seq x y z
N MET A 1 5.00 -40.08 -104.45
CA MET A 1 5.48 -38.72 -104.13
C MET A 1 6.95 -38.86 -103.82
N ASP A 2 7.80 -38.43 -104.73
CA ASP A 2 9.25 -38.56 -104.57
C ASP A 2 9.74 -37.76 -103.35
N ILE A 3 10.62 -38.38 -102.58
CA ILE A 3 11.34 -37.71 -101.49
C ILE A 3 12.24 -36.66 -102.14
N ASN A 4 11.73 -35.44 -102.26
CA ASN A 4 12.48 -34.30 -102.78
C ASN A 4 13.39 -33.72 -101.69
N MET A 5 14.52 -33.14 -102.10
CA MET A 5 15.51 -32.49 -101.22
C MET A 5 14.91 -31.39 -100.31
N THR A 6 13.76 -30.84 -100.71
CA THR A 6 12.94 -29.90 -99.92
C THR A 6 12.37 -30.52 -98.63
N LEU A 7 12.00 -31.80 -98.64
CA LEU A 7 11.43 -32.50 -97.48
C LEU A 7 12.51 -32.77 -96.41
N LEU A 8 13.73 -33.11 -96.84
CA LEU A 8 14.90 -33.20 -95.96
C LEU A 8 15.25 -31.84 -95.34
N GLY A 9 15.28 -30.76 -96.13
CA GLY A 9 15.51 -29.40 -95.63
C GLY A 9 14.44 -28.91 -94.65
N GLN A 10 13.17 -29.22 -94.91
CA GLN A 10 12.05 -28.93 -93.98
C GLN A 10 12.19 -29.70 -92.66
N THR A 11 12.60 -30.97 -92.72
CA THR A 11 12.77 -31.81 -91.53
C THR A 11 13.93 -31.31 -90.66
N VAL A 12 15.07 -30.96 -91.25
CA VAL A 12 16.20 -30.36 -90.53
C VAL A 12 15.80 -29.03 -89.89
N THR A 13 15.11 -28.16 -90.62
CA THR A 13 14.62 -26.88 -90.09
C THR A 13 13.63 -27.07 -88.94
N PHE A 14 12.73 -28.04 -89.04
CA PHE A 14 11.79 -28.39 -87.97
C PHE A 14 12.52 -28.91 -86.72
N ILE A 15 13.51 -29.78 -86.88
CA ILE A 15 14.32 -30.30 -85.75
C ILE A 15 15.06 -29.16 -85.05
N VAL A 16 15.70 -28.26 -85.80
CA VAL A 16 16.41 -27.10 -85.22
C VAL A 16 15.44 -26.17 -84.49
N PHE A 17 14.24 -25.95 -85.04
CA PHE A 17 13.20 -25.16 -84.40
C PHE A 17 12.71 -25.80 -83.09
N VAL A 18 12.41 -27.11 -83.10
CA VAL A 18 12.00 -27.84 -81.89
C VAL A 18 13.10 -27.81 -80.83
N TRP A 19 14.37 -27.99 -81.23
CA TRP A 19 15.50 -27.90 -80.31
C TRP A 19 15.64 -26.50 -79.71
N PHE A 20 15.49 -25.44 -80.51
CA PHE A 20 15.50 -24.06 -80.03
C PHE A 20 14.34 -23.80 -79.04
N CYS A 21 13.13 -24.22 -79.37
CA CYS A 21 11.96 -24.09 -78.50
C CYS A 21 12.14 -24.84 -77.17
N TYR A 22 12.68 -26.06 -77.23
CA TYR A 22 12.99 -26.85 -76.04
C TYR A 22 14.08 -26.18 -75.19
N LYS A 23 15.14 -25.65 -75.80
CA LYS A 23 16.28 -25.06 -75.09
C LYS A 23 15.98 -23.69 -74.49
N PHE A 24 15.13 -22.87 -75.13
CA PHE A 24 14.93 -21.46 -74.74
C PHE A 24 13.54 -21.15 -74.20
N ILE A 25 12.46 -21.62 -74.85
CA ILE A 25 11.08 -21.30 -74.42
C ILE A 25 10.65 -22.16 -73.23
N TRP A 26 10.95 -23.46 -73.26
CA TRP A 26 10.58 -24.39 -72.20
C TRP A 26 11.12 -24.01 -70.81
N PRO A 27 12.41 -23.65 -70.63
CA PRO A 27 12.91 -23.25 -69.31
C PRO A 27 12.28 -21.94 -68.82
N PHE A 28 12.05 -20.96 -69.70
CA PHE A 28 11.41 -19.70 -69.31
C PHE A 28 9.98 -19.91 -68.81
N LEU A 29 9.21 -20.77 -69.49
CA LEU A 29 7.83 -21.07 -69.12
C LEU A 29 7.74 -21.86 -67.80
N ILE A 30 8.62 -22.86 -67.61
CA ILE A 30 8.68 -23.60 -66.34
C ILE A 30 9.09 -22.70 -65.19
N GLU A 31 10.08 -21.83 -65.40
CA GLU A 31 10.56 -20.93 -64.35
C GLU A 31 9.46 -19.96 -63.90
N ALA A 32 8.71 -19.38 -64.83
CA ALA A 32 7.56 -18.54 -64.50
C ALA A 32 6.46 -19.29 -63.72
N MET A 33 6.24 -20.58 -64.01
CA MET A 33 5.31 -21.41 -63.25
C MET A 33 5.84 -21.75 -61.86
N ARG A 34 7.13 -22.09 -61.73
CA ARG A 34 7.76 -22.36 -60.43
C ARG A 34 7.76 -21.15 -59.53
N GLU A 35 8.06 -19.96 -60.07
CA GLU A 35 8.04 -18.71 -59.32
C GLU A 35 6.65 -18.48 -58.71
N ARG A 36 5.59 -18.65 -59.50
CA ARG A 36 4.21 -18.56 -59.01
C ARG A 36 3.90 -19.61 -57.94
N GLN A 37 4.28 -20.86 -58.15
CA GLN A 37 4.07 -21.93 -57.17
C GLN A 37 4.79 -21.61 -55.85
N LYS A 38 6.02 -21.10 -55.94
CA LYS A 38 6.84 -20.72 -54.80
C LYS A 38 6.20 -19.54 -54.04
N THR A 39 5.79 -18.47 -54.73
CA THR A 39 5.11 -17.33 -54.09
C THR A 39 3.83 -17.76 -53.37
N ILE A 40 3.04 -18.65 -53.96
CA ILE A 40 1.81 -19.17 -53.33
C ILE A 40 2.15 -20.01 -52.10
N ALA A 41 3.12 -20.90 -52.19
CA ALA A 41 3.54 -21.75 -51.07
C ALA A 41 4.12 -20.91 -49.92
N GLU A 42 4.97 -19.93 -50.22
CA GLU A 42 5.53 -19.01 -49.23
C GLU A 42 4.45 -18.12 -48.62
N GLY A 43 3.50 -17.62 -49.41
CA GLY A 43 2.37 -16.84 -48.93
C GLY A 43 1.45 -17.63 -48.00
N LEU A 44 1.16 -18.88 -48.33
CA LEU A 44 0.34 -19.76 -47.48
C LEU A 44 1.07 -20.10 -46.18
N ALA A 45 2.35 -20.48 -46.24
CA ALA A 45 3.15 -20.77 -45.06
C ALA A 45 3.29 -19.54 -44.14
N ALA A 46 3.50 -18.35 -44.70
CA ALA A 46 3.56 -17.11 -43.94
C ALA A 46 2.21 -16.77 -43.29
N GLY A 47 1.09 -17.03 -43.99
CA GLY A 47 -0.25 -16.86 -43.44
C GLY A 47 -0.53 -17.76 -42.25
N GLU A 48 -0.22 -19.06 -42.37
CA GLU A 48 -0.37 -20.03 -41.28
C GLU A 48 0.53 -19.69 -40.08
N GLU A 49 1.76 -19.27 -40.32
CA GLU A 49 2.68 -18.86 -39.25
C GLU A 49 2.19 -17.58 -38.56
N ALA A 50 1.68 -16.61 -39.31
CA ALA A 50 1.10 -15.39 -38.76
C ALA A 50 -0.15 -15.69 -37.92
N GLU A 51 -0.98 -16.64 -38.34
CA GLU A 51 -2.16 -17.06 -37.57
C GLU A 51 -1.77 -17.77 -36.28
N ARG A 52 -0.81 -18.71 -36.34
CA ARG A 52 -0.27 -19.40 -35.16
C ARG A 52 0.39 -18.41 -34.18
N SER A 53 1.21 -17.49 -34.68
CA SER A 53 1.85 -16.46 -33.86
C SER A 53 0.81 -15.53 -33.21
N ARG A 54 -0.24 -15.16 -33.94
CA ARG A 54 -1.34 -14.35 -33.40
C ARG A 54 -2.13 -15.08 -32.32
N GLU A 55 -2.36 -16.38 -32.47
CA GLU A 55 -3.03 -17.20 -31.45
C GLU A 55 -2.17 -17.30 -30.19
N SER A 56 -0.89 -17.66 -30.33
CA SER A 56 0.07 -17.72 -29.21
C SER A 56 0.20 -16.37 -28.49
N ALA A 57 0.29 -15.26 -29.22
CA ALA A 57 0.35 -13.93 -28.62
C ALA A 57 -0.94 -13.57 -27.86
N ARG A 58 -2.11 -14.05 -28.32
CA ARG A 58 -3.38 -13.85 -27.61
C ARG A 58 -3.46 -14.64 -26.33
N GLU A 59 -3.00 -15.89 -26.34
CA GLU A 59 -2.89 -16.72 -25.15
C GLU A 59 -1.95 -16.07 -24.13
N GLU A 60 -0.78 -15.62 -24.56
CA GLU A 60 0.19 -14.95 -23.68
C GLU A 60 -0.39 -13.66 -23.07
N VAL A 61 -1.13 -12.87 -23.85
CA VAL A 61 -1.81 -11.66 -23.34
C VAL A 61 -2.90 -12.04 -22.33
N ALA A 62 -3.67 -13.10 -22.58
CA ALA A 62 -4.71 -13.56 -21.66
C ALA A 62 -4.10 -14.03 -20.33
N ASP A 63 -3.00 -14.78 -20.38
CA ASP A 63 -2.27 -15.24 -19.19
C ASP A 63 -1.68 -14.06 -18.42
N ARG A 64 -1.03 -13.12 -19.10
CA ARG A 64 -0.50 -11.90 -18.46
C ARG A 64 -1.61 -11.06 -17.81
N LEU A 65 -2.79 -10.97 -18.42
CA LEU A 65 -3.94 -10.27 -17.84
C LEU A 65 -4.45 -10.98 -16.58
N LYS A 66 -4.49 -12.30 -16.59
CA LYS A 66 -4.90 -13.10 -15.43
C LYS A 66 -3.90 -12.95 -14.27
N ASP A 67 -2.61 -13.01 -14.57
CA ASP A 67 -1.54 -12.81 -13.59
C ASP A 67 -1.57 -11.38 -13.01
N ALA A 68 -1.78 -10.37 -13.87
CA ALA A 68 -1.93 -8.98 -13.43
C ALA A 68 -3.15 -8.78 -12.52
N GLN A 69 -4.28 -9.42 -12.82
CA GLN A 69 -5.47 -9.38 -11.97
C GLN A 69 -5.23 -10.07 -10.62
N ALA A 70 -4.57 -11.23 -10.62
CA ALA A 70 -4.20 -11.94 -9.40
C ALA A 70 -3.25 -11.09 -8.53
N GLU A 71 -2.26 -10.44 -9.15
CA GLU A 71 -1.34 -9.54 -8.45
C GLU A 71 -2.04 -8.32 -7.88
N ALA A 72 -2.91 -7.67 -8.66
CA ALA A 72 -3.70 -6.54 -8.18
C ALA A 72 -4.56 -6.93 -6.96
N GLN A 73 -5.19 -8.11 -7.00
CA GLN A 73 -5.98 -8.61 -5.87
C GLN A 73 -5.09 -8.87 -4.64
N ARG A 74 -3.90 -9.48 -4.82
CA ARG A 74 -2.93 -9.67 -3.73
C ARG A 74 -2.51 -8.34 -3.09
N ILE A 75 -2.21 -7.32 -3.90
CA ILE A 75 -1.82 -5.99 -3.41
C ILE A 75 -2.96 -5.38 -2.59
N VAL A 76 -4.20 -5.46 -3.09
CA VAL A 76 -5.37 -4.91 -2.38
C VAL A 76 -5.60 -5.63 -1.05
N ASP A 77 -5.50 -6.96 -1.02
CA ASP A 77 -5.70 -7.74 0.20
C ASP A 77 -4.57 -7.50 1.21
N GLN A 78 -3.33 -7.38 0.76
CA GLN A 78 -2.20 -7.00 1.60
C GLN A 78 -2.38 -5.59 2.18
N ALA A 79 -2.80 -4.62 1.36
CA ALA A 79 -3.07 -3.26 1.82
C ALA A 79 -4.19 -3.21 2.86
N ARG A 80 -5.27 -3.99 2.67
CA ARG A 80 -6.36 -4.12 3.65
C ARG A 80 -5.87 -4.73 4.96
N SER A 81 -5.06 -5.78 4.90
CA SER A 81 -4.48 -6.41 6.08
C SER A 81 -3.57 -5.44 6.85
N GLN A 82 -2.70 -4.72 6.16
CA GLN A 82 -1.83 -3.70 6.78
C GLN A 82 -2.65 -2.56 7.39
N ALA A 83 -3.69 -2.08 6.71
CA ALA A 83 -4.56 -1.04 7.23
C ALA A 83 -5.27 -1.51 8.52
N ALA A 84 -5.78 -2.75 8.55
CA ALA A 84 -6.40 -3.32 9.73
C ALA A 84 -5.40 -3.43 10.90
N GLN A 85 -4.17 -3.89 10.64
CA GLN A 85 -3.11 -3.95 11.65
C GLN A 85 -2.74 -2.56 12.18
N MET A 86 -2.63 -1.57 11.29
CA MET A 86 -2.33 -0.18 11.67
C MET A 86 -3.44 0.41 12.55
N VAL A 87 -4.71 0.16 12.21
CA VAL A 87 -5.85 0.61 13.03
C VAL A 87 -5.81 -0.05 14.40
N GLU A 88 -5.54 -1.36 14.48
CA GLU A 88 -5.51 -2.04 15.77
C GLU A 88 -4.32 -1.58 16.63
N GLN A 89 -3.15 -1.37 16.03
CA GLN A 89 -2.00 -0.79 16.71
C GLN A 89 -2.32 0.62 17.22
N ALA A 90 -2.90 1.49 16.38
CA ALA A 90 -3.28 2.84 16.79
C ALA A 90 -4.32 2.83 17.93
N ARG A 91 -5.24 1.86 17.94
CA ARG A 91 -6.20 1.69 19.04
C ARG A 91 -5.53 1.23 20.33
N GLN A 92 -4.52 0.36 20.24
CA GLN A 92 -3.75 -0.06 21.40
C GLN A 92 -2.94 1.10 21.96
N ASP A 93 -2.20 1.82 21.11
CA ASP A 93 -1.41 2.98 21.51
C ASP A 93 -2.29 4.07 22.15
N ALA A 94 -3.48 4.32 21.59
CA ALA A 94 -4.43 5.27 22.17
C ALA A 94 -4.98 4.83 23.54
N ARG A 95 -5.15 3.53 23.78
CA ARG A 95 -5.56 3.01 25.09
C ARG A 95 -4.44 3.17 26.10
N ASP A 96 -3.23 2.77 25.73
CA ASP A 96 -2.05 2.86 26.59
C ASP A 96 -1.77 4.31 26.99
N GLU A 97 -1.85 5.24 26.04
CA GLU A 97 -1.68 6.67 26.31
C GLU A 97 -2.83 7.23 27.14
N GLY A 98 -4.06 6.78 26.90
CA GLY A 98 -5.22 7.15 27.70
C GLY A 98 -5.10 6.69 29.16
N ASP A 99 -4.54 5.51 29.40
CA ASP A 99 -4.33 4.98 30.74
C ASP A 99 -3.18 5.70 31.45
N ARG A 100 -2.08 6.01 30.74
CA ARG A 100 -1.03 6.89 31.27
C ARG A 100 -1.55 8.26 31.68
N LEU A 101 -2.41 8.86 30.85
CA LEU A 101 -2.99 10.17 31.16
C LEU A 101 -3.87 10.10 32.42
N LYS A 102 -4.66 9.03 32.59
CA LYS A 102 -5.45 8.83 33.81
C LYS A 102 -4.57 8.64 35.03
N GLU A 103 -3.51 7.85 34.93
CA GLU A 103 -2.56 7.65 36.03
C GLU A 103 -1.90 8.97 36.44
N ALA A 104 -1.45 9.76 35.46
CA ALA A 104 -0.89 11.10 35.71
C ALA A 104 -1.91 12.04 36.37
N ALA A 105 -3.15 12.06 35.87
CA ALA A 105 -4.22 12.88 36.44
C ALA A 105 -4.57 12.45 37.88
N ASN A 106 -4.60 11.15 38.17
CA ASN A 106 -4.84 10.65 39.52
C ASN A 106 -3.72 11.05 40.48
N ALA A 107 -2.46 10.98 40.03
CA ALA A 107 -1.31 11.41 40.82
C ALA A 107 -1.36 12.93 41.10
N GLU A 108 -1.75 13.74 40.13
CA GLU A 108 -1.94 15.19 40.30
C GLU A 108 -3.09 15.50 41.27
N ILE A 109 -4.22 14.79 41.16
CA ILE A 109 -5.34 14.90 42.10
C ILE A 109 -4.90 14.56 43.53
N GLU A 110 -4.14 13.48 43.72
CA GLU A 110 -3.65 13.09 45.04
C GLU A 110 -2.69 14.14 45.63
N GLN A 111 -1.83 14.72 44.80
CA GLN A 111 -0.95 15.82 45.21
C GLN A 111 -1.74 17.05 45.63
N GLU A 112 -2.73 17.46 44.84
CA GLU A 112 -3.58 18.62 45.15
C GLU A 112 -4.48 18.37 46.36
N PHE A 113 -4.97 17.14 46.56
CA PHE A 113 -5.69 16.76 47.76
C PHE A 113 -4.82 16.88 49.01
N ASN A 114 -3.58 16.40 48.96
CA ASN A 114 -2.63 16.53 50.05
C ASN A 114 -2.30 18.01 50.36
N ARG A 115 -2.15 18.83 49.31
CA ARG A 115 -1.94 20.28 49.44
C ARG A 115 -3.13 20.97 50.10
N ALA A 116 -4.34 20.68 49.65
CA ALA A 116 -5.57 21.23 50.23
C ALA A 116 -5.75 20.80 51.69
N ARG A 117 -5.42 19.55 52.02
CA ARG A 117 -5.44 19.05 53.39
C ARG A 117 -4.45 19.77 54.30
N GLU A 118 -3.25 20.08 53.81
CA GLU A 118 -2.27 20.84 54.58
C GLU A 118 -2.72 22.29 54.81
N THR A 119 -3.28 22.94 53.79
CA THR A 119 -3.91 24.26 53.94
C THR A 119 -5.02 24.25 54.99
N LEU A 120 -5.92 23.27 54.93
CA LEU A 120 -7.00 23.10 55.92
C LEU A 120 -6.47 22.86 57.33
N ARG A 121 -5.38 22.11 57.51
CA ARG A 121 -4.75 21.94 58.83
C ARG A 121 -4.24 23.27 59.38
N GLY A 122 -3.65 24.10 58.54
CA GLY A 122 -3.23 25.46 58.91
C GLY A 122 -4.41 26.33 59.36
N GLU A 123 -5.50 26.32 58.59
CA GLU A 123 -6.73 27.08 58.91
C GLU A 123 -7.38 26.59 60.21
N VAL A 124 -7.48 25.27 60.41
CA VAL A 124 -8.03 24.69 61.64
C VAL A 124 -7.16 25.01 62.86
N ALA A 125 -5.83 24.99 62.73
CA ALA A 125 -4.93 25.40 63.81
C ALA A 125 -5.13 26.87 64.18
N ALA A 126 -5.28 27.76 63.19
CA ALA A 126 -5.57 29.17 63.42
C ALA A 126 -6.93 29.38 64.11
N LEU A 127 -7.98 28.66 63.67
CA LEU A 127 -9.30 28.69 64.30
C LEU A 127 -9.27 28.14 65.74
N ALA A 128 -8.49 27.09 66.01
CA ALA A 128 -8.34 26.53 67.35
C ALA A 128 -7.66 27.52 68.31
N VAL A 129 -6.63 28.23 67.87
CA VAL A 129 -5.99 29.31 68.67
C VAL A 129 -6.97 30.44 68.95
N GLN A 130 -7.73 30.88 67.93
CA GLN A 130 -8.77 31.90 68.11
C GLN A 130 -9.87 31.46 69.10
N GLY A 131 -10.29 30.19 69.00
CA GLY A 131 -11.26 29.60 69.93
C GLY A 131 -10.73 29.54 71.35
N ALA A 132 -9.47 29.11 71.54
CA ALA A 132 -8.80 29.10 72.83
C ALA A 132 -8.66 30.50 73.43
N GLN A 133 -8.32 31.52 72.61
CA GLN A 133 -8.30 32.92 73.03
C GLN A 133 -9.68 33.39 73.51
N ARG A 134 -10.76 33.10 72.77
CA ARG A 134 -12.12 33.46 73.18
C ARG A 134 -12.58 32.77 74.45
N ILE A 135 -12.24 31.49 74.63
CA ILE A 135 -12.55 30.76 75.87
C ILE A 135 -11.78 31.37 77.03
N LEU A 136 -10.49 31.70 76.85
CA LEU A 136 -9.70 32.38 77.87
C LEU A 136 -10.26 33.77 78.21
N GLU A 137 -10.66 34.57 77.20
CA GLU A 137 -11.34 35.85 77.42
C GLU A 137 -12.65 35.70 78.20
N ALA A 138 -13.41 34.62 77.96
CA ALA A 138 -14.65 34.33 78.68
C ALA A 138 -14.41 33.80 80.10
N ASP A 139 -13.30 33.13 80.36
CA ASP A 139 -12.91 32.58 81.68
C ASP A 139 -12.12 33.60 82.54
N ILE A 140 -11.67 34.72 81.95
CA ILE A 140 -11.12 35.87 82.70
C ILE A 140 -12.27 36.56 83.46
N ASP A 141 -12.53 36.03 84.64
CA ASP A 141 -13.36 36.64 85.66
C ASP A 141 -12.56 37.77 86.36
N ARG A 142 -13.05 39.01 86.23
CA ARG A 142 -12.47 40.21 86.87
C ARG A 142 -12.31 40.02 88.38
N ASP A 143 -13.17 39.23 89.01
CA ASP A 143 -13.15 39.03 90.46
C ASP A 143 -12.09 38.00 90.89
N ARG A 144 -11.77 37.00 90.05
CA ARG A 144 -10.69 36.02 90.33
C ARG A 144 -9.29 36.51 89.96
N HIS A 145 -9.15 37.37 88.97
CA HIS A 145 -7.84 37.86 88.50
C HIS A 145 -7.33 39.10 89.27
N GLY A 146 -8.20 39.77 90.03
CA GLY A 146 -7.82 40.88 90.91
C GLY A 146 -6.82 40.45 92.01
N GLU A 147 -6.95 39.24 92.56
CA GLU A 147 -6.01 38.74 93.58
C GLU A 147 -4.60 38.45 93.03
N LEU A 148 -4.48 37.98 91.78
CA LEU A 148 -3.18 37.72 91.14
C LEU A 148 -2.48 39.01 90.74
N LEU A 149 -3.23 40.00 90.25
CA LEU A 149 -2.71 41.33 89.95
C LEU A 149 -2.27 42.07 91.23
N ASN A 150 -3.00 41.92 92.34
CA ASN A 150 -2.61 42.48 93.62
C ASN A 150 -1.36 41.79 94.22
N ARG A 151 -1.16 40.49 94.00
CA ARG A 151 0.09 39.81 94.40
C ARG A 151 1.30 40.23 93.56
N LEU A 152 1.15 40.38 92.24
CA LEU A 152 2.22 40.88 91.37
C LEU A 152 2.57 42.35 91.64
N ALA A 153 1.59 43.19 91.97
CA ALA A 153 1.82 44.57 92.37
C ALA A 153 2.48 44.71 93.76
N ALA A 154 2.43 43.66 94.60
CA ALA A 154 3.08 43.62 95.90
C ALA A 154 4.52 43.07 95.85
N GLU A 155 4.97 42.53 94.71
CA GLU A 155 6.35 42.09 94.46
C GLU A 155 7.20 43.12 93.68
N LEU A 156 6.62 44.28 93.32
CA LEU A 156 7.34 45.48 92.88
C LEU A 156 7.50 46.47 94.05
#